data_AF-A0A4Q2QSZ5-F1
#
_entry.id   AF-A0A4Q2QSZ5-F1
#
_cell.length_a   1.000
_cell.length_b   1.000
_cell.length_c   1.000
_cell.angle_alpha   90.00
_cell.angle_beta   90.00
_cell.angle_gamma   90.00
#
_symmetry.space_group_name_H-M   'P 1'
#
loop_
_entity.id
_entity.type
_entity.pdbx_description
1 polymer ?
#
loop_
_entity_poly.entity_id
_entity_poly.type
_entity_poly.pdbx_seq_one_letter_code
_entity_poly.pdbx_strand_id
1 'polypeptide(L)'
;PKFTLPPLTQSSGRADDKRLEDAIRAQDESRERELALQRALQQEQEKAEHLTQRLNEARARNQHVADILSIDEAETRRRLIDSRLLAADWNVGEELNNTDQVTQEHPVKEQPTATGDGYADYVLWDEAHKPLAVVEAKKTSVNAEQGRIQARLYADWLEKEYGQRP
;
A
#
# COMPACT_ATOMS: atom_id res chain seq x y z
N PRO A 1 21.02 56.78 77.34
CA PRO A 1 19.58 57.03 77.61
C PRO A 1 18.69 56.22 76.66
N LYS A 2 18.10 55.14 77.22
CA LYS A 2 16.92 54.35 76.83
C LYS A 2 16.52 54.27 75.34
N PHE A 3 16.77 53.09 74.76
CA PHE A 3 16.11 52.58 73.55
C PHE A 3 14.58 52.65 73.67
N THR A 4 13.91 53.07 72.60
CA THR A 4 12.45 52.96 72.44
C THR A 4 12.16 52.22 71.13
N LEU A 5 11.45 51.11 71.23
CA LEU A 5 10.98 50.34 70.08
C LEU A 5 9.88 51.14 69.36
N PRO A 6 9.90 51.25 68.03
CA PRO A 6 8.80 51.84 67.29
C PRO A 6 7.55 50.96 67.43
N PRO A 7 6.35 51.56 67.50
CA PRO A 7 5.11 50.80 67.68
C PRO A 7 4.83 49.96 66.44
N LEU A 8 4.27 48.77 66.68
CA LEU A 8 3.67 47.93 65.65
C LEU A 8 2.43 48.64 65.08
N THR A 9 2.60 49.47 64.05
CA THR A 9 1.48 49.99 63.27
C THR A 9 0.97 48.89 62.34
N GLN A 10 -0.02 48.16 62.83
CA GLN A 10 -0.97 47.44 62.01
C GLN A 10 -1.81 48.46 61.22
N SER A 11 -1.59 48.60 59.91
CA SER A 11 -2.61 49.16 59.01
C SER A 11 -2.34 48.84 57.53
N SER A 12 -2.59 47.60 57.10
CA SER A 12 -2.82 47.32 55.67
C SER A 12 -3.78 46.17 55.37
N GLY A 13 -4.45 45.59 56.38
CA GLY A 13 -5.26 44.37 56.23
C GLY A 13 -6.28 44.40 55.09
N ARG A 14 -7.16 45.41 55.00
CA ARG A 14 -8.27 45.36 54.01
C ARG A 14 -7.86 45.53 52.54
N ALA A 15 -6.82 46.30 52.24
CA ALA A 15 -6.41 46.54 50.86
C ALA A 15 -5.51 45.41 50.34
N ASP A 16 -4.68 44.84 51.22
CA ASP A 16 -3.83 43.70 50.90
C ASP A 16 -4.63 42.39 50.87
N ASP A 17 -5.62 42.21 51.76
CA ASP A 17 -6.56 41.08 51.70
C ASP A 17 -7.36 41.08 50.39
N LYS A 18 -7.86 42.24 49.94
CA LYS A 18 -8.61 42.34 48.69
C LYS A 18 -7.74 42.04 47.46
N ARG A 19 -6.47 42.49 47.46
CA ARG A 19 -5.50 42.15 46.41
C ARG A 19 -5.13 40.67 46.41
N LEU A 20 -5.02 40.07 47.59
CA LEU A 20 -4.75 38.64 47.74
C LEU A 20 -5.96 37.80 47.24
N GLU A 21 -7.18 38.20 47.59
CA GLU A 21 -8.42 37.58 47.08
C GLU A 21 -8.54 37.69 45.55
N ASP A 22 -8.26 38.86 44.99
CA ASP A 22 -8.28 39.07 43.53
C ASP A 22 -7.18 38.25 42.83
N ALA A 23 -5.99 38.11 43.44
CA ALA A 23 -4.91 37.29 42.92
C ALA A 23 -5.22 35.78 42.98
N ILE A 24 -5.85 35.30 44.06
CA ILE A 24 -6.32 33.92 44.20
C ILE A 24 -7.38 33.63 43.14
N ARG A 25 -8.36 34.53 42.98
CA ARG A 25 -9.41 34.39 41.96
C ARG A 25 -8.83 34.33 40.54
N ALA A 26 -7.90 35.23 40.21
CA ALA A 26 -7.24 35.22 38.90
C ALA A 26 -6.43 33.93 38.66
N GLN A 27 -5.80 33.39 39.71
CA GLN A 27 -5.06 32.12 39.62
C GLN A 27 -5.99 30.91 39.46
N ASP A 28 -7.13 30.89 40.14
CA ASP A 28 -8.14 29.84 40.00
C ASP A 28 -8.79 29.89 38.61
N GLU A 29 -9.16 31.08 38.11
CA GLU A 29 -9.66 31.25 36.73
C GLU A 29 -8.62 30.83 35.67
N SER A 30 -7.32 31.04 35.92
CA SER A 30 -6.27 30.57 35.01
C SER A 30 -6.16 29.04 35.02
N ARG A 31 -6.21 28.41 36.21
CA ARG A 31 -6.19 26.95 36.36
C ARG A 31 -7.40 26.29 35.73
N GLU A 32 -8.59 26.88 35.88
CA GLU A 32 -9.81 26.38 35.25
C GLU A 32 -9.72 26.43 33.72
N ARG A 33 -9.16 27.51 33.16
CA ARG A 33 -8.92 27.62 31.71
C ARG A 33 -7.91 26.59 31.21
N GLU A 34 -6.83 26.37 31.95
CA GLU A 34 -5.80 25.37 31.61
C GLU A 34 -6.39 23.94 31.65
N LEU A 35 -7.17 23.62 32.68
CA LEU A 35 -7.87 22.33 32.79
C LEU A 35 -8.90 22.15 31.67
N ALA A 36 -9.64 23.20 31.29
CA ALA A 36 -10.59 23.14 30.19
C ALA A 36 -9.88 22.90 28.85
N LEU A 37 -8.75 23.56 28.61
CA LEU A 37 -7.93 23.36 27.41
C LEU A 37 -7.34 21.95 27.36
N GLN A 38 -6.84 21.44 28.48
CA GLN A 38 -6.29 20.08 28.57
C GLN A 38 -7.36 19.02 28.29
N ARG A 39 -8.58 19.20 28.82
CA ARG A 39 -9.72 18.32 28.52
C ARG A 39 -10.12 18.36 27.05
N ALA A 40 -10.16 19.55 26.44
CA ALA A 40 -10.48 19.69 25.02
C ALA A 40 -9.41 19.01 24.13
N LEU A 41 -8.13 19.20 24.47
CA LEU A 41 -7.02 18.54 23.77
C LEU A 41 -7.11 17.02 23.89
N GLN A 42 -7.37 16.51 25.09
CA GLN A 42 -7.54 15.07 25.32
C GLN A 42 -8.70 14.50 24.50
N GLN A 43 -9.85 15.19 24.47
CA GLN A 43 -10.99 14.75 23.64
C GLN A 43 -10.67 14.74 22.15
N GLU A 44 -9.92 15.71 21.64
CA GLU A 44 -9.48 15.70 20.24
C GLU A 44 -8.46 14.60 19.96
N GLN A 45 -7.55 14.32 20.89
CA GLN A 45 -6.60 13.20 20.79
C GLN A 45 -7.34 11.85 20.74
N GLU A 46 -8.28 11.62 21.66
CA GLU A 46 -9.09 10.39 21.70
C GLU A 46 -9.91 10.20 20.41
N LYS A 47 -10.51 11.28 19.88
CA LYS A 47 -11.21 11.23 18.58
C LYS A 47 -10.26 10.92 17.44
N ALA A 48 -9.09 11.56 17.40
CA ALA A 48 -8.10 11.35 16.35
C ALA A 48 -7.58 9.91 16.37
N GLU A 49 -7.31 9.35 17.55
CA GLU A 49 -6.93 7.96 17.74
C GLU A 49 -8.02 7.01 17.26
N HIS A 50 -9.27 7.22 17.67
CA HIS A 50 -10.40 6.39 17.24
C HIS A 50 -10.65 6.48 15.73
N LEU A 51 -10.52 7.66 15.13
CA LEU A 51 -10.60 7.83 13.67
C LEU A 51 -9.45 7.11 12.95
N THR A 52 -8.24 7.22 13.49
CA THR A 52 -7.05 6.55 12.93
C THR A 52 -7.21 5.03 12.99
N GLN A 53 -7.70 4.52 14.12
CA GLN A 53 -8.01 3.10 14.28
C GLN A 53 -9.04 2.64 13.24
N ARG A 54 -10.17 3.36 13.11
CA ARG A 54 -11.20 3.04 12.11
C ARG A 54 -10.66 3.07 10.68
N LEU A 55 -9.79 4.02 10.35
CA LEU A 55 -9.16 4.10 9.03
C LEU A 55 -8.23 2.92 8.78
N ASN A 56 -7.44 2.53 9.78
CA ASN A 56 -6.54 1.38 9.67
C ASN A 56 -7.34 0.07 9.50
N GLU A 57 -8.42 -0.11 10.27
CA GLU A 57 -9.32 -1.27 10.13
C GLU A 57 -10.02 -1.30 8.77
N ALA A 58 -10.47 -0.15 8.25
CA ALA A 58 -11.06 -0.05 6.92
C ALA A 58 -10.02 -0.36 5.82
N ARG A 59 -8.79 0.16 5.95
CA ARG A 59 -7.69 -0.13 5.03
C ARG A 59 -7.33 -1.61 5.01
N ALA A 60 -7.20 -2.25 6.18
CA ALA A 60 -6.88 -3.67 6.27
C ALA A 60 -7.96 -4.53 5.59
N ARG A 61 -9.25 -4.23 5.82
CA ARG A 61 -10.36 -4.92 5.13
C ARG A 61 -10.34 -4.71 3.63
N ASN A 62 -10.13 -3.48 3.18
CA ASN A 62 -10.09 -3.17 1.75
C ASN A 62 -8.90 -3.84 1.05
N GLN A 63 -7.73 -3.90 1.72
CA GLN A 63 -6.56 -4.58 1.20
C GLN A 63 -6.84 -6.08 1.03
N HIS A 64 -7.44 -6.72 2.04
CA HIS A 64 -7.80 -8.14 1.97
C HIS A 64 -8.75 -8.44 0.81
N VAL A 65 -9.77 -7.61 0.61
CA VAL A 65 -10.70 -7.75 -0.53
C VAL A 65 -9.97 -7.55 -1.86
N ALA A 66 -9.09 -6.55 -1.95
CA ALA A 66 -8.29 -6.31 -3.15
C ALA A 66 -7.38 -7.49 -3.50
N ASP A 67 -6.77 -8.12 -2.50
CA ASP A 67 -5.90 -9.29 -2.68
C ASP A 67 -6.70 -10.49 -3.20
N ILE A 68 -7.89 -10.76 -2.63
CA ILE A 68 -8.80 -11.81 -3.10
C ILE A 68 -9.21 -11.56 -4.55
N LEU A 69 -9.65 -10.34 -4.87
CA LEU A 69 -10.07 -9.99 -6.24
C LEU A 69 -8.91 -10.06 -7.24
N SER A 70 -7.68 -9.77 -6.80
CA SER A 70 -6.50 -9.89 -7.67
C SER A 70 -6.16 -11.33 -8.01
N ILE A 71 -6.39 -12.28 -7.09
CA ILE A 71 -6.22 -13.72 -7.35
C ILE A 71 -7.26 -14.19 -8.38
N ASP A 72 -8.53 -13.82 -8.18
CA ASP A 72 -9.63 -14.16 -9.08
C ASP A 72 -9.42 -13.62 -10.50
N GLU A 73 -8.88 -12.39 -10.63
CA GLU A 73 -8.60 -11.80 -11.94
C GLU A 73 -7.44 -12.49 -12.66
N ALA A 74 -6.39 -12.89 -11.93
CA ALA A 74 -5.29 -13.65 -12.51
C ALA A 74 -5.76 -15.02 -13.01
N GLU A 75 -6.57 -15.72 -12.22
CA GLU A 75 -7.17 -16.99 -12.61
C GLU A 75 -8.13 -16.83 -13.80
N THR A 76 -8.98 -15.80 -13.77
CA THR A 76 -9.90 -15.48 -14.87
C THR A 76 -9.14 -15.19 -16.17
N ARG A 77 -8.03 -14.44 -16.11
CA ARG A 77 -7.21 -14.14 -17.29
C ARG A 77 -6.61 -15.40 -17.89
N ARG A 78 -6.09 -16.29 -17.05
CA ARG A 78 -5.54 -17.59 -17.45
C ARG A 78 -6.59 -18.43 -18.17
N ARG A 79 -7.73 -18.68 -17.52
CA ARG A 79 -8.85 -19.46 -18.10
C ARG A 79 -9.32 -18.90 -19.45
N LEU A 80 -9.35 -17.57 -19.57
CA LEU A 80 -9.75 -16.92 -20.82
C LEU A 80 -8.70 -17.14 -21.93
N ILE A 81 -7.41 -17.07 -21.63
CA ILE A 81 -6.34 -17.35 -22.60
C ILE A 81 -6.36 -18.82 -23.00
N ASP A 82 -6.43 -19.74 -22.03
CA ASP A 82 -6.51 -21.18 -22.28
C ASP A 82 -7.70 -21.51 -23.19
N SER A 83 -8.88 -20.92 -22.92
CA SER A 83 -10.07 -21.12 -23.76
C SER A 83 -9.86 -20.67 -25.21
N ARG A 84 -9.06 -19.62 -25.44
CA ARG A 84 -8.77 -19.11 -26.79
C ARG A 84 -7.73 -19.93 -27.51
N LEU A 85 -6.72 -20.40 -26.79
CA LEU A 85 -5.71 -21.31 -27.32
C LEU A 85 -6.36 -22.65 -27.72
N LEU A 86 -7.17 -23.23 -26.84
CA LEU A 86 -7.96 -24.44 -27.11
C LEU A 86 -8.92 -24.24 -28.29
N ALA A 87 -9.60 -23.10 -28.37
CA ALA A 87 -10.49 -22.78 -29.50
C ALA A 87 -9.74 -22.57 -30.83
N ALA A 88 -8.43 -22.35 -30.78
CA ALA A 88 -7.55 -22.27 -31.94
C ALA A 88 -6.78 -23.58 -32.18
N ASP A 89 -7.27 -24.70 -31.62
CA ASP A 89 -6.73 -26.06 -31.75
C ASP A 89 -5.32 -26.26 -31.17
N TRP A 90 -4.89 -25.41 -30.23
CA TRP A 90 -3.66 -25.63 -29.45
C TRP A 90 -3.92 -26.56 -28.26
N ASN A 91 -3.04 -27.56 -28.07
CA ASN A 91 -3.07 -28.42 -26.90
C ASN A 91 -2.46 -27.70 -25.69
N VAL A 92 -3.29 -27.14 -24.81
CA VAL A 92 -2.85 -26.50 -23.55
C VAL A 92 -3.06 -27.46 -22.38
N GLY A 93 -2.02 -27.66 -21.57
CA GLY A 93 -2.10 -28.49 -20.37
C GLY A 93 -2.85 -27.80 -19.24
N GLU A 94 -3.56 -28.57 -18.43
CA GLU A 94 -4.22 -28.07 -17.22
C GLU A 94 -3.18 -27.68 -16.15
N GLU A 95 -3.52 -26.73 -15.27
CA GLU A 95 -2.74 -26.38 -14.07
C GLU A 95 -1.24 -26.14 -14.33
N LEU A 96 -0.88 -25.30 -15.31
CA LEU A 96 0.52 -24.99 -15.66
C LEU A 96 1.34 -26.16 -16.22
N ASN A 97 0.70 -27.28 -16.58
CA ASN A 97 1.40 -28.37 -17.23
C ASN A 97 1.77 -28.00 -18.68
N ASN A 98 2.97 -28.40 -19.08
CA ASN A 98 3.46 -28.22 -20.44
C ASN A 98 2.97 -29.35 -21.35
N THR A 99 2.77 -29.03 -22.61
CA THR A 99 2.55 -29.99 -23.69
C THR A 99 3.65 -29.83 -24.73
N ASP A 100 3.66 -30.71 -25.74
CA ASP A 100 4.60 -30.58 -26.87
C ASP A 100 4.37 -29.29 -27.69
N GLN A 101 3.16 -28.74 -27.67
CA GLN A 101 2.76 -27.57 -28.45
C GLN A 101 2.79 -26.26 -27.66
N VAL A 102 2.60 -26.31 -26.33
CA VAL A 102 2.48 -25.11 -25.49
C VAL A 102 3.27 -25.30 -24.21
N THR A 103 4.20 -24.38 -23.94
CA THR A 103 4.85 -24.25 -22.63
C THR A 103 4.25 -23.08 -21.88
N GLN A 104 3.86 -23.32 -20.63
CA GLN A 104 3.37 -22.31 -19.70
C GLN A 104 4.53 -21.85 -18.80
N GLU A 105 4.55 -20.55 -18.47
CA GLU A 105 5.61 -19.94 -17.64
C GLU A 105 7.03 -20.27 -18.14
N HIS A 106 7.26 -20.12 -19.45
CA HIS A 106 8.54 -20.46 -20.07
C HIS A 106 9.63 -19.49 -19.58
N PRO A 107 10.74 -19.99 -19.00
CA PRO A 107 11.81 -19.14 -18.52
C PRO A 107 12.52 -18.45 -19.69
N VAL A 108 12.72 -17.15 -19.56
CA VAL A 108 13.47 -16.32 -20.52
C VAL A 108 14.58 -15.59 -19.79
N LYS A 109 15.68 -15.29 -20.49
CA LYS A 109 16.85 -14.59 -19.93
C LYS A 109 17.02 -13.22 -20.59
N GLU A 110 18.03 -12.48 -20.16
CA GLU A 110 18.39 -11.16 -20.69
C GLU A 110 17.28 -10.11 -20.58
N GLN A 111 16.43 -10.26 -19.57
CA GLN A 111 15.33 -9.33 -19.30
C GLN A 111 15.80 -8.10 -18.52
N PRO A 112 15.11 -6.95 -18.61
CA PRO A 112 15.44 -5.73 -17.88
C PRO A 112 15.06 -5.83 -16.39
N THR A 113 15.47 -6.90 -15.73
CA THR A 113 15.28 -7.20 -14.31
C THR A 113 16.65 -7.28 -13.63
N ALA A 114 16.68 -7.19 -12.29
CA ALA A 114 17.94 -7.23 -11.55
C ALA A 114 18.72 -8.55 -11.75
N THR A 115 18.01 -9.65 -12.00
CA THR A 115 18.58 -10.98 -12.24
C THR A 115 18.84 -11.25 -13.73
N GLY A 116 18.19 -10.51 -14.63
CA GLY A 116 18.13 -10.84 -16.05
C GLY A 116 17.09 -11.93 -16.37
N ASP A 117 16.40 -12.48 -15.39
CA ASP A 117 15.42 -13.54 -15.57
C ASP A 117 14.01 -12.99 -15.78
N GLY A 118 13.22 -13.69 -16.58
CA GLY A 118 11.78 -13.50 -16.72
C GLY A 118 11.08 -14.81 -17.07
N TYR A 119 9.75 -14.74 -17.20
CA TYR A 119 8.90 -15.87 -17.54
C TYR A 119 7.82 -15.40 -18.49
N ALA A 120 7.75 -15.98 -19.67
CA ALA A 120 6.66 -15.73 -20.61
C ALA A 120 5.46 -16.61 -20.24
N ASP A 121 4.26 -16.03 -20.18
CA ASP A 121 3.07 -16.78 -19.75
C ASP A 121 2.81 -18.00 -20.63
N TYR A 122 2.91 -17.84 -21.96
CA TYR A 122 2.82 -18.96 -22.91
C TYR A 122 3.83 -18.80 -24.05
N VAL A 123 4.44 -19.92 -24.45
CA VAL A 123 5.17 -20.05 -25.72
C VAL A 123 4.56 -21.20 -26.51
N LEU A 124 4.22 -20.92 -27.77
CA LEU A 124 3.64 -21.88 -28.70
C LEU A 124 4.74 -22.38 -29.62
N TRP A 125 4.75 -23.69 -29.89
CA TRP A 125 5.82 -24.37 -30.61
C TRP A 125 5.30 -25.05 -31.88
N ASP A 126 6.13 -25.10 -32.92
CA ASP A 126 5.89 -25.99 -34.05
C ASP A 126 6.38 -27.42 -33.77
N GLU A 127 6.16 -28.32 -34.73
CA GLU A 127 6.58 -29.72 -34.66
C GLU A 127 8.11 -29.90 -34.58
N ALA A 128 8.89 -28.88 -34.94
CA ALA A 128 10.35 -28.86 -34.86
C ALA A 128 10.87 -28.21 -33.57
N HIS A 129 9.98 -27.93 -32.60
CA HIS A 129 10.27 -27.19 -31.37
C HIS A 129 10.89 -25.80 -31.64
N LYS A 130 10.43 -25.12 -32.69
CA LYS A 130 10.69 -23.70 -32.89
C LYS A 130 9.52 -22.86 -32.36
N PRO A 131 9.80 -21.71 -31.75
CA PRO A 131 8.75 -20.87 -31.21
C PRO A 131 7.95 -20.23 -32.36
N LEU A 132 6.63 -20.32 -32.30
CA LEU A 132 5.67 -19.76 -33.25
C LEU A 132 4.97 -18.51 -32.74
N ALA A 133 4.77 -18.42 -31.43
CA ALA A 133 4.18 -17.26 -30.78
C ALA A 133 4.61 -17.20 -29.32
N VAL A 134 4.65 -15.98 -28.77
CA VAL A 134 4.78 -15.72 -27.34
C VAL A 134 3.59 -14.89 -26.87
N VAL A 135 2.97 -15.29 -25.77
CA VAL A 135 1.81 -14.61 -25.19
C VAL A 135 2.17 -14.09 -23.81
N GLU A 136 1.90 -12.80 -23.58
CA GLU A 136 2.05 -12.15 -22.29
C GLU A 136 0.68 -11.62 -21.83
N ALA A 137 0.24 -12.09 -20.67
CA ALA A 137 -1.06 -11.82 -20.10
C ALA A 137 -0.96 -10.62 -19.15
N LYS A 138 -1.47 -9.45 -19.56
CA LYS A 138 -1.55 -8.26 -18.68
C LYS A 138 -2.98 -7.96 -18.24
N LYS A 139 -3.13 -7.35 -17.06
CA LYS A 139 -4.40 -6.76 -16.61
C LYS A 139 -4.84 -5.75 -17.66
N THR A 140 -6.10 -5.77 -18.08
CA THR A 140 -6.65 -4.77 -19.02
C THR A 140 -6.58 -3.35 -18.47
N SER A 141 -6.59 -3.20 -17.15
CA SER A 141 -6.37 -1.93 -16.43
C SER A 141 -4.91 -1.48 -16.41
N VAL A 142 -3.96 -2.37 -16.73
CA VAL A 142 -2.53 -2.08 -16.84
C VAL A 142 -2.21 -1.79 -18.32
N ASN A 143 -1.30 -0.84 -18.54
CA ASN A 143 -1.01 -0.27 -19.85
C ASN A 143 -0.63 -1.35 -20.89
N ALA A 144 -1.45 -1.51 -21.94
CA ALA A 144 -1.21 -2.44 -23.04
C ALA A 144 0.16 -2.25 -23.71
N GLU A 145 0.71 -1.03 -23.68
CA GLU A 145 2.04 -0.73 -24.20
C GLU A 145 3.14 -1.48 -23.44
N GLN A 146 3.02 -1.62 -22.11
CA GLN A 146 3.98 -2.38 -21.31
C GLN A 146 3.94 -3.86 -21.67
N GLY A 147 2.76 -4.43 -21.90
CA GLY A 147 2.60 -5.81 -22.37
C GLY A 147 3.25 -6.01 -23.75
N ARG A 148 3.05 -5.07 -24.68
CA ARG A 148 3.67 -5.13 -26.01
C ARG A 148 5.20 -5.08 -25.94
N ILE A 149 5.76 -4.19 -25.13
CA ILE A 149 7.21 -4.09 -24.94
C ILE A 149 7.75 -5.39 -24.36
N GLN A 150 7.06 -5.96 -23.36
CA GLN A 150 7.49 -7.20 -22.72
C GLN A 150 7.46 -8.39 -23.69
N ALA A 151 6.37 -8.55 -24.44
CA ALA A 151 6.25 -9.60 -25.46
C ALA A 151 7.35 -9.50 -26.53
N ARG A 152 7.72 -8.28 -26.92
CA ARG A 152 8.84 -8.04 -27.85
C ARG A 152 10.17 -8.50 -27.24
N LEU A 153 10.47 -8.17 -25.99
CA LEU A 153 11.71 -8.58 -25.32
C LEU A 153 11.80 -10.11 -25.18
N TYR A 154 10.68 -10.77 -24.94
CA TYR A 154 10.63 -12.23 -24.92
C TYR A 154 10.84 -12.83 -26.31
N ALA A 155 10.20 -12.27 -27.34
CA ALA A 155 10.41 -12.69 -28.72
C ALA A 155 11.88 -12.51 -29.18
N ASP A 156 12.52 -11.40 -28.80
CA ASP A 156 13.94 -11.14 -29.13
C ASP A 156 14.86 -12.19 -28.49
N TRP A 157 14.59 -12.59 -27.25
CA TRP A 157 15.36 -13.64 -26.58
C TRP A 157 15.10 -15.03 -27.18
N LEU A 158 13.83 -15.37 -27.46
CA LEU A 158 13.45 -16.63 -28.08
C LEU A 158 14.05 -16.77 -29.50
N GLU A 159 14.10 -15.68 -30.27
CA GLU A 159 14.74 -15.65 -31.58
C GLU A 159 16.25 -15.95 -31.47
N LYS A 160 16.92 -15.37 -30.47
CA LYS A 160 18.34 -15.62 -30.22
C LYS A 160 18.62 -17.07 -29.82
N GLU A 161 17.79 -17.64 -28.95
CA GLU A 161 17.97 -18.99 -28.40
C GLU A 161 17.61 -20.08 -29.43
N TYR A 162 16.47 -19.93 -30.10
CA TYR A 162 15.92 -20.96 -30.98
C TYR A 162 16.17 -20.68 -32.47
N GLY A 163 16.69 -19.51 -32.84
CA GLY A 163 16.97 -19.13 -34.23
C GLY A 163 15.72 -18.87 -35.07
N GLN A 164 14.55 -18.71 -34.45
CA GLN A 164 13.29 -18.36 -35.10
C GLN A 164 12.53 -17.37 -34.23
N ARG A 165 12.02 -16.31 -34.86
CA ARG A 165 11.21 -15.31 -34.17
C ARG A 165 9.74 -15.76 -34.06
N PRO A 166 9.17 -15.81 -32.85
CA PRO A 166 7.72 -15.98 -32.64
C PRO A 166 6.93 -14.69 -32.90
#